data_AF-A0A8J2L6L1-F1
#
_entry.id   AF-A0A8J2L6L1-F1
#
_cell.length_a   1.000
_cell.length_b   1.000
_cell.length_c   1.000
_cell.angle_alpha   90.00
_cell.angle_beta   90.00
_cell.angle_gamma   90.00
#
_symmetry.space_group_name_H-M   'P 1'
#
loop_
_entity.id
_entity.type
_entity.pdbx_description
1 polymer ?
#
loop_
_entity_poly.entity_id
_entity_poly.type
_entity_poly.pdbx_seq_one_letter_code
_entity_poly.pdbx_strand_id
1 'polypeptide(L)'
;IDAVLAAVDATKEPSLGKKYDVKGYPTVKYFKDGTLAFDADVRTEESIVNFMRDPKEPPPPPPPEKPWAEEDSAVVHLTEENFKSELRKKKNALVMFYAPCRNQIYLSGFSRLRINNLSNVHLKACSLQFL
;
A
#
# COMPACT_ATOMS: atom_id res chain seq x y z
N ILE A 1 -12.44 -3.94 -33.72
CA ILE A 1 -12.60 -3.52 -32.30
C ILE A 1 -13.90 -2.75 -32.27
N ASP A 2 -14.95 -3.35 -31.71
CA ASP A 2 -16.23 -2.66 -31.53
C ASP A 2 -16.22 -2.03 -30.14
N ALA A 3 -15.43 -0.97 -29.98
CA ALA A 3 -15.25 -0.25 -28.72
C ALA A 3 -15.07 1.24 -29.00
N VAL A 4 -15.52 2.06 -28.04
CA VAL A 4 -15.43 3.53 -28.12
C VAL A 4 -14.66 4.05 -26.93
N LEU A 5 -13.67 4.89 -27.18
CA LEU A 5 -13.03 5.71 -26.16
C LEU A 5 -13.82 7.02 -26.01
N ALA A 6 -14.35 7.26 -24.81
CA ALA A 6 -15.15 8.45 -24.51
C ALA A 6 -14.55 9.25 -23.34
N ALA A 7 -14.79 10.56 -23.34
CA ALA A 7 -14.40 11.46 -22.26
C ALA A 7 -15.64 12.08 -21.62
N VAL A 8 -15.65 12.17 -20.29
CA VAL A 8 -16.71 12.81 -19.51
C VAL A 8 -16.07 13.89 -18.63
N ASP A 9 -16.61 15.10 -18.71
CA ASP A 9 -16.22 16.20 -17.83
C ASP A 9 -16.95 16.06 -16.48
N ALA A 10 -16.31 15.37 -15.53
CA ALA A 10 -16.87 15.17 -14.19
C ALA A 10 -17.04 16.46 -13.38
N THR A 11 -16.46 17.59 -13.80
CA THR A 11 -16.67 18.89 -13.16
C THR A 11 -18.03 19.49 -13.53
N LYS A 12 -18.48 19.24 -14.76
CA LYS A 12 -19.82 19.60 -15.25
C LYS A 12 -20.87 18.55 -14.91
N GLU A 13 -20.44 17.30 -14.78
CA GLU A 13 -21.30 16.14 -14.48
C GLU A 13 -21.00 15.51 -13.10
N PRO A 14 -21.24 16.24 -11.98
CA PRO A 14 -20.87 15.77 -10.65
C PRO A 14 -21.63 14.51 -10.21
N SER A 15 -22.84 14.29 -10.75
CA SER A 15 -23.64 13.09 -10.48
C SER A 15 -22.96 11.83 -11.01
N LEU A 16 -22.32 11.89 -12.18
CA LEU A 16 -21.57 10.77 -12.76
C LEU A 16 -20.28 10.52 -11.97
N GLY A 17 -19.54 11.58 -11.61
CA GLY A 17 -18.33 11.47 -10.79
C GLY A 17 -18.60 10.79 -9.45
N LYS A 18 -19.70 11.16 -8.77
CA LYS A 18 -20.14 10.51 -7.52
C LYS A 18 -20.59 9.06 -7.74
N LYS A 19 -21.40 8.80 -8.78
CA LYS A 19 -21.94 7.46 -9.08
C LYS A 19 -20.83 6.43 -9.27
N TYR A 20 -19.71 6.84 -9.88
CA TYR A 20 -18.58 5.95 -10.17
C TYR A 20 -17.37 6.16 -9.23
N ASP A 21 -17.56 6.86 -8.11
CA ASP A 21 -16.54 7.09 -7.07
C ASP A 21 -15.20 7.64 -7.62
N VAL A 22 -15.28 8.66 -8.49
CA VAL A 22 -14.09 9.31 -9.05
C VAL A 22 -13.43 10.19 -7.99
N LYS A 23 -12.33 9.70 -7.40
CA LYS A 23 -11.57 10.37 -6.33
C LYS A 23 -10.40 11.23 -6.81
N GLY A 24 -10.00 11.09 -8.07
CA GLY A 24 -8.86 11.78 -8.65
C GLY A 24 -8.96 11.88 -10.17
N TYR A 25 -8.11 12.70 -10.77
CA TYR A 25 -8.11 12.93 -12.21
C TYR A 25 -6.69 12.78 -12.79
N PRO A 26 -6.55 12.18 -13.99
CA PRO A 26 -7.57 11.41 -14.71
C PRO A 26 -7.86 10.06 -14.03
N THR A 27 -9.08 9.53 -14.19
CA THR A 27 -9.44 8.15 -13.80
C THR A 27 -10.07 7.48 -15.02
N VAL A 28 -9.54 6.32 -15.42
CA VAL A 28 -10.06 5.55 -16.56
C VAL A 28 -10.85 4.36 -16.03
N LYS A 29 -12.10 4.21 -16.50
CA LYS A 29 -13.00 3.13 -16.10
C LYS A 29 -13.43 2.34 -17.32
N TYR A 30 -13.37 1.03 -17.21
CA TYR A 30 -13.78 0.12 -18.28
C TYR A 30 -15.24 -0.31 -18.09
N PHE A 31 -16.03 -0.13 -19.14
CA PHE A 31 -17.43 -0.53 -19.19
C PHE A 31 -17.59 -1.69 -20.18
N LYS A 32 -18.31 -2.73 -19.75
CA LYS A 32 -18.66 -3.88 -20.58
C LYS A 32 -20.18 -4.04 -20.57
N ASP A 33 -20.78 -4.11 -21.76
CA ASP A 33 -22.23 -4.26 -21.94
C ASP A 33 -23.07 -3.21 -21.17
N GLY A 34 -22.55 -1.97 -21.10
CA GLY A 34 -23.20 -0.85 -20.39
C GLY A 34 -23.03 -0.85 -18.87
N THR A 35 -22.32 -1.83 -18.31
CA THR A 35 -22.03 -1.94 -16.87
C THR A 35 -20.57 -1.64 -16.56
N LEU A 36 -20.29 -1.02 -15.42
CA LEU A 36 -18.92 -0.79 -14.97
C LEU A 36 -18.29 -2.14 -14.62
N ALA A 37 -17.21 -2.49 -15.30
CA ALA A 37 -16.47 -3.72 -15.04
C ALA A 37 -15.37 -3.47 -13.98
N PHE A 38 -14.40 -2.59 -14.26
CA PHE A 38 -13.29 -2.28 -13.35
C PHE A 38 -12.56 -0.99 -13.75
N ASP A 39 -11.69 -0.51 -12.86
CA ASP A 39 -10.84 0.65 -13.10
C ASP A 39 -9.58 0.23 -13.86
N ALA A 40 -9.27 0.93 -14.95
CA ALA A 40 -8.13 0.61 -15.81
C ALA A 40 -6.95 1.55 -15.49
N ASP A 41 -5.81 0.99 -15.10
CA ASP A 41 -4.57 1.76 -14.90
C ASP A 41 -3.75 1.82 -16.21
N VAL A 42 -4.28 2.55 -17.19
CA VAL A 42 -3.64 2.77 -18.49
C VAL A 42 -3.13 4.20 -18.57
N ARG A 43 -1.83 4.37 -18.87
CA ARG A 43 -1.15 5.67 -18.87
C ARG A 43 -0.43 6.01 -20.16
N THR A 44 -0.27 5.05 -21.07
CA THR A 44 0.39 5.23 -22.36
C THR A 44 -0.57 4.91 -23.50
N GLU A 45 -0.39 5.56 -24.65
CA GLU A 45 -1.19 5.30 -25.85
C GLU A 45 -1.22 3.81 -26.21
N GLU A 46 -0.04 3.17 -26.22
CA GLU A 46 0.10 1.75 -26.51
C GLU A 46 -0.69 0.89 -25.50
N SER A 47 -0.63 1.24 -24.20
CA SER A 47 -1.40 0.52 -23.17
C SER A 47 -2.91 0.64 -23.39
N ILE A 48 -3.40 1.80 -23.83
CA ILE A 48 -4.81 2.03 -24.12
C ILE A 48 -5.26 1.20 -25.33
N VAL A 49 -4.48 1.19 -26.42
CA VAL A 49 -4.78 0.40 -27.62
C VAL A 49 -4.77 -1.09 -27.33
N ASN A 50 -3.77 -1.58 -26.59
CA ASN A 50 -3.69 -2.98 -26.21
C ASN A 50 -4.83 -3.38 -25.25
N PHE A 51 -5.19 -2.49 -24.32
CA PHE A 51 -6.33 -2.71 -23.42
C PHE A 51 -7.65 -2.79 -24.17
N MET A 52 -7.87 -1.93 -25.18
CA MET A 52 -9.08 -1.99 -26.01
C MET A 52 -9.15 -3.25 -26.90
N ARG A 53 -8.00 -3.89 -27.19
CA ARG A 53 -7.94 -5.15 -27.94
C ARG A 53 -8.22 -6.36 -27.05
N ASP A 54 -7.64 -6.36 -25.85
CA ASP A 54 -7.73 -7.47 -24.88
C ASP A 54 -7.86 -6.90 -23.46
N PRO A 55 -9.08 -6.54 -23.01
CA PRO A 55 -9.31 -5.97 -21.70
C PRO A 55 -9.13 -7.04 -20.63
N LYS A 56 -8.02 -6.96 -19.89
CA LYS A 56 -7.73 -7.85 -18.76
C LYS A 56 -8.14 -7.19 -17.46
N GLU A 57 -8.89 -7.94 -16.65
CA GLU A 57 -9.12 -7.56 -15.27
C GLU A 57 -7.77 -7.43 -14.55
N PRO A 58 -7.58 -6.38 -13.75
CA PRO A 58 -6.39 -6.30 -12.91
C PRO A 58 -6.38 -7.51 -11.96
N PRO A 59 -5.20 -8.06 -11.64
CA PRO A 59 -5.12 -9.09 -10.62
C PRO A 59 -5.74 -8.57 -9.33
N PRO A 60 -6.43 -9.43 -8.55
CA PRO A 60 -6.97 -9.02 -7.27
C PRO A 60 -5.86 -8.41 -6.41
N PRO A 61 -6.17 -7.36 -5.61
CA PRO A 61 -5.18 -6.76 -4.75
C PRO A 61 -4.54 -7.86 -3.87
N PRO A 62 -3.22 -7.81 -3.64
CA PRO A 62 -2.59 -8.76 -2.74
C PRO A 62 -3.31 -8.71 -1.39
N PRO A 63 -3.43 -9.85 -0.68
CA PRO A 63 -4.00 -9.86 0.66
C PRO A 63 -3.34 -8.77 1.52
N PRO A 64 -4.09 -8.09 2.40
CA PRO A 64 -3.50 -7.15 3.33
C PRO A 64 -2.31 -7.83 4.01
N GLU A 65 -1.14 -7.22 3.88
CA GLU A 65 0.04 -7.73 4.56
C GLU A 65 -0.28 -7.76 6.06
N LYS A 66 0.05 -8.87 6.74
CA LYS A 66 -0.18 -8.95 8.18
C LYS A 66 0.58 -7.81 8.85
N PRO A 67 0.02 -7.19 9.90
CA PRO A 67 0.77 -6.25 10.72
C PRO A 67 2.08 -6.91 11.13
N TRP A 68 3.20 -6.22 10.92
CA TRP A 68 4.52 -6.78 11.20
C TRP A 68 4.73 -7.17 12.67
N ALA A 69 3.88 -6.65 13.58
CA ALA A 69 3.82 -7.08 14.97
C ALA A 69 3.35 -8.53 15.17
N GLU A 70 2.70 -9.11 14.17
CA GLU A 70 2.25 -10.50 14.13
C GLU A 70 3.21 -11.40 13.33
N GLU A 71 4.26 -10.85 12.73
CA GLU A 71 5.31 -11.63 12.06
C GLU A 71 6.32 -12.10 13.10
N ASP A 72 6.67 -13.40 13.09
CA ASP A 72 7.73 -13.97 13.91
C ASP A 72 9.08 -13.35 13.51
N SER A 73 9.42 -12.22 14.13
CA SER A 73 10.66 -11.50 13.88
C SER A 73 11.61 -11.59 15.07
N ALA A 74 12.91 -11.37 14.81
CA ALA A 74 13.92 -11.27 15.87
C ALA A 74 13.70 -10.04 16.80
N VAL A 75 12.75 -9.16 16.48
CA VAL A 75 12.37 -8.01 17.30
C VAL A 75 11.28 -8.44 18.26
N VAL A 76 11.58 -8.40 19.56
CA VAL A 76 10.55 -8.59 20.59
C VAL A 76 9.69 -7.33 20.66
N HIS A 77 8.39 -7.49 20.38
CA HIS A 77 7.41 -6.42 20.52
C HIS A 77 7.10 -6.20 21.99
N LEU A 78 7.61 -5.08 22.52
CA LEU A 78 7.33 -4.70 23.90
C LEU A 78 5.96 -4.02 24.00
N THR A 79 5.13 -4.51 24.91
CA THR A 79 3.84 -3.95 25.33
C THR A 79 3.96 -3.45 26.76
N GLU A 80 2.99 -2.67 27.24
CA GLU A 80 3.00 -2.15 28.62
C GLU A 80 3.16 -3.25 29.68
N GLU A 81 2.54 -4.40 29.44
CA GLU A 81 2.56 -5.56 30.35
C GLU A 81 3.93 -6.25 30.39
N ASN A 82 4.60 -6.38 29.24
CA ASN A 82 5.85 -7.15 29.15
C ASN A 82 7.12 -6.29 29.30
N PHE A 83 7.03 -4.97 29.08
CA PHE A 83 8.17 -4.05 28.96
C PHE A 83 9.13 -4.15 30.15
N LYS A 84 8.59 -4.03 31.36
CA LYS A 84 9.39 -4.06 32.59
C LYS A 84 10.01 -5.44 32.85
N SER A 85 9.29 -6.50 32.48
CA SER A 85 9.76 -7.88 32.67
C SER A 85 10.90 -8.21 31.70
N GLU A 86 10.79 -7.80 30.44
CA GLU A 86 11.80 -8.07 29.41
C GLU A 86 13.08 -7.26 29.64
N LEU A 87 12.96 -5.99 30.04
CA LEU A 87 14.13 -5.16 30.35
C LEU A 87 14.93 -5.67 31.56
N ARG A 88 14.27 -6.34 32.52
CA ARG A 88 14.96 -6.93 33.69
C ARG A 88 15.68 -8.23 33.35
N LYS A 89 15.25 -8.95 32.30
CA LYS A 89 15.86 -10.23 31.87
C LYS A 89 17.19 -10.05 31.14
N LYS A 90 17.47 -8.86 30.60
CA LYS A 90 18.66 -8.59 29.77
C LYS A 90 19.55 -7.55 30.45
N LYS A 91 20.87 -7.74 30.37
CA LYS A 91 21.86 -6.80 30.95
C LYS A 91 21.85 -5.44 30.25
N ASN A 92 21.67 -5.43 28.93
CA ASN A 92 21.58 -4.25 28.08
C ASN A 92 20.42 -4.45 27.10
N ALA A 93 19.64 -3.41 26.84
CA ALA A 93 18.56 -3.43 25.86
C ALA A 93 18.57 -2.12 25.06
N LEU A 94 18.32 -2.23 23.74
CA LEU A 94 18.10 -1.09 22.86
C LEU A 94 16.63 -1.15 22.43
N VAL A 95 15.85 -0.12 22.76
CA VAL A 95 14.42 -0.05 22.48
C VAL A 95 14.14 1.05 21.45
N MET A 96 13.42 0.70 20.39
CA MET A 96 12.93 1.65 19.39
C MET A 96 11.43 1.87 19.59
N PHE A 97 11.02 3.09 19.89
CA PHE A 97 9.62 3.48 19.90
C PHE A 97 9.19 3.85 18.47
N TYR A 98 8.10 3.26 17.98
CA TYR A 98 7.61 3.46 16.61
C TYR A 98 6.09 3.65 16.57
N ALA A 99 5.59 4.24 15.48
CA ALA A 99 4.15 4.35 15.18
C ALA A 99 3.84 3.69 13.82
N PRO A 100 2.84 2.80 13.73
CA PRO A 100 2.43 2.21 12.46
C PRO A 100 1.74 3.27 11.59
N CYS A 101 2.27 3.50 10.38
CA CYS A 101 1.72 4.49 9.46
C CYS A 101 0.58 3.90 8.60
N ARG A 102 -0.48 4.70 8.38
CA ARG A 102 -1.77 4.31 7.76
C ARG A 102 -1.66 3.80 6.31
N ASN A 103 -0.55 4.11 5.64
CA ASN A 103 -0.09 3.49 4.40
C ASN A 103 1.34 3.02 4.68
N GLN A 104 1.61 1.72 4.62
CA GLN A 104 2.95 1.13 4.70
C GLN A 104 3.84 1.67 3.57
N ILE A 105 4.34 2.90 3.70
CA ILE A 105 5.42 3.38 2.86
C ILE A 105 6.68 2.79 3.46
N TYR A 106 7.07 1.65 2.88
CA TYR A 106 8.36 1.03 3.08
C TYR A 106 9.44 2.07 2.82
N LEU A 107 10.07 2.56 3.88
CA LEU A 107 11.40 3.12 3.73
C LEU A 107 12.33 1.94 3.47
N SER A 108 12.55 1.63 2.19
CA SER A 108 13.59 0.73 1.69
C SER A 108 14.99 1.34 1.92
N GLY A 109 15.21 1.86 3.13
CA GLY A 109 16.37 2.66 3.50
C GLY A 109 16.75 2.52 4.97
N PHE A 110 16.20 1.54 5.71
CA PHE A 110 16.72 1.24 7.04
C PHE A 110 18.01 0.42 6.91
N SER A 111 19.11 1.11 7.20
CA SER A 111 20.45 0.58 7.37
C SER A 111 20.44 -0.76 8.09
N ARG A 112 21.06 -1.76 7.46
CA ARG A 112 21.34 -3.09 8.00
C ARG A 112 22.13 -2.95 9.31
N LEU A 113 21.44 -2.77 10.44
CA LEU A 113 22.03 -2.79 11.76
C LEU A 113 22.42 -4.23 12.08
N ARG A 114 23.69 -4.58 11.81
CA ARG A 114 24.29 -5.79 12.36
C ARG A 114 24.56 -5.53 13.84
N ILE A 115 23.61 -5.89 14.70
CA ILE A 115 23.90 -6.05 16.13
C ILE A 115 24.27 -7.52 16.34
N ASN A 116 25.45 -7.74 16.92
CA ASN A 116 26.13 -9.01 17.15
C ASN A 116 25.20 -10.24 17.25
N ASN A 117 25.43 -11.21 16.36
CA ASN A 117 24.83 -12.55 16.29
C ASN A 117 23.31 -12.65 15.97
N LEU A 118 22.63 -11.54 15.67
CA LEU A 118 21.29 -11.56 15.10
C LEU A 118 21.40 -11.24 13.61
N SER A 119 21.20 -12.26 12.77
CA SER A 119 21.21 -12.05 11.32
C SER A 119 19.88 -11.40 10.88
N ASN A 120 19.99 -10.23 10.26
CA ASN A 120 18.95 -9.49 9.52
C ASN A 120 17.67 -9.15 10.30
N VAL A 121 17.75 -8.16 11.20
CA VAL A 121 16.58 -7.51 11.79
C VAL A 121 16.00 -6.48 10.79
N HIS A 122 14.77 -6.69 10.32
CA HIS A 122 14.04 -5.71 9.51
C HIS A 122 13.19 -4.83 10.42
N LEU A 123 13.61 -3.58 10.62
CA LEU A 123 12.84 -2.60 11.36
C LEU A 123 11.89 -1.87 10.42
N LYS A 124 10.58 -1.98 10.66
CA LYS A 124 9.54 -1.22 9.96
C LYS A 124 9.14 -0.04 10.84
N ALA A 125 9.69 1.15 10.55
CA ALA A 125 9.33 2.38 11.23
C ALA A 125 9.01 3.48 10.23
N CYS A 126 8.01 4.30 10.56
CA CYS A 126 7.74 5.52 9.83
C CYS A 126 8.87 6.52 10.15
N SER A 127 9.45 7.17 9.13
CA SER A 127 10.31 8.33 9.39
C SER A 127 9.42 9.44 9.93
N LEU A 128 9.43 9.62 11.25
CA LEU A 128 9.18 10.95 11.81
C LEU A 128 10.37 11.79 11.37
N GLN A 129 10.26 12.46 10.22
CA GLN A 129 10.93 13.74 10.10
C GLN A 129 10.41 14.57 11.28
N PHE A 130 11.32 14.83 12.22
CA PHE A 130 11.09 15.62 13.41
C PHE A 130 10.19 16.81 13.07
N LEU A 131 9.04 16.89 13.75
CA LEU A 131 8.29 18.14 13.90
C LEU A 131 9.11 19.11 14.75
#